data_AF-B0DRG2-F1
#
_entry.id   AF-B0DRG2-F1
#
_cell.length_a   1.000
_cell.length_b   1.000
_cell.length_c   1.000
_cell.angle_alpha   90.00
_cell.angle_beta   90.00
_cell.angle_gamma   90.00
#
_symmetry.space_group_name_H-M   'P 1'
#
loop_
_entity.id
_entity.type
_entity.pdbx_description
1 polymer ?
#
loop_
_entity_poly.entity_id
_entity_poly.type
_entity_poly.pdbx_seq_one_letter_code
_entity_poly.pdbx_strand_id
1 'polypeptide(L)'
;MSGEKDPKGGCFCLAREHPLSTYTPICFSCGFILCSMNLPQYSCPSCFKPLWTDAQRSGIISQIDGELAASLAKEIADAERAAEEARKAAGAFPVLSGTIV
;
A
#
# COMPACT_ATOMS: atom_id res chain seq x y z
N MET A 1 -14.53 -17.29 2.88
CA MET A 1 -15.65 -16.96 1.99
C MET A 1 -15.10 -16.15 0.83
N SER A 2 -14.78 -16.82 -0.27
CA SER A 2 -14.23 -16.19 -1.47
C SER A 2 -15.39 -15.74 -2.34
N GLY A 3 -15.56 -14.43 -2.50
CA GLY A 3 -16.52 -13.86 -3.45
C GLY A 3 -17.75 -13.15 -2.88
N GLU A 4 -17.65 -12.57 -1.68
CA GLU A 4 -18.66 -11.63 -1.17
C GLU A 4 -18.86 -10.45 -2.15
N LYS A 5 -20.10 -9.98 -2.32
CA LYS A 5 -20.37 -8.75 -3.07
C LYS A 5 -19.92 -7.55 -2.25
N ASP A 6 -19.42 -6.51 -2.92
CA ASP A 6 -19.11 -5.25 -2.25
C ASP A 6 -20.40 -4.61 -1.69
N PRO A 7 -20.49 -4.33 -0.38
CA PRO A 7 -21.66 -3.69 0.21
C PRO A 7 -21.95 -2.29 -0.33
N LYS A 8 -20.95 -1.62 -0.93
CA LYS A 8 -21.09 -0.30 -1.55
C LYS A 8 -21.49 -0.37 -3.03
N GLY A 9 -21.66 -1.57 -3.58
CA GLY A 9 -22.08 -1.78 -4.97
C GLY A 9 -20.96 -1.69 -6.02
N GLY A 10 -19.71 -1.51 -5.59
CA GLY A 10 -18.54 -1.40 -6.48
C GLY A 10 -18.50 -0.12 -7.31
N CYS A 11 -17.46 0.03 -8.13
CA CYS A 11 -17.22 1.18 -8.99
C CYS A 11 -17.08 0.77 -10.47
N PHE A 12 -17.74 1.49 -11.36
CA PHE A 12 -17.78 1.20 -12.81
C PHE A 12 -17.00 2.19 -13.68
N CYS A 13 -16.11 2.99 -13.09
CA CYS A 13 -15.37 4.03 -13.82
C CYS A 13 -14.29 3.51 -14.79
N LEU A 14 -14.01 2.19 -14.84
CA LEU A 14 -12.97 1.58 -15.68
C LEU A 14 -11.57 2.21 -15.47
N ALA A 15 -11.28 2.63 -14.23
CA ALA A 15 -10.04 3.35 -13.87
C ALA A 15 -9.82 4.68 -14.61
N ARG A 16 -10.89 5.33 -15.08
CA ARG A 16 -10.83 6.68 -15.69
C ARG A 16 -10.90 7.81 -14.67
N GLU A 17 -11.63 7.59 -13.57
CA GLU A 17 -11.79 8.58 -12.49
C GLU A 17 -10.89 8.26 -11.30
N HIS A 18 -10.81 6.98 -10.94
CA HIS A 18 -10.01 6.49 -9.84
C HIS A 18 -8.78 5.75 -10.39
N PRO A 19 -7.64 5.76 -9.68
CA PRO A 19 -6.45 5.01 -10.09
C PRO A 19 -6.76 3.54 -10.35
N LEU A 20 -5.98 2.91 -11.23
CA LEU A 20 -6.05 1.47 -11.46
C LEU A 20 -5.80 0.71 -10.15
N SER A 21 -6.54 -0.38 -9.91
CA SER A 21 -6.32 -1.22 -8.73
C SER A 21 -4.90 -1.80 -8.76
N THR A 22 -4.17 -1.64 -7.65
CA THR A 22 -2.76 -2.05 -7.51
C THR A 22 -2.57 -3.56 -7.68
N TYR A 23 -3.46 -4.35 -7.06
CA TYR A 23 -3.31 -5.81 -7.03
C TYR A 23 -4.23 -6.51 -8.04
N THR A 24 -5.41 -5.95 -8.34
CA THR A 24 -6.42 -6.53 -9.24
C THR A 24 -6.78 -5.56 -10.37
N PRO A 25 -5.87 -5.23 -11.30
CA PRO A 25 -6.16 -4.24 -12.34
C PRO A 25 -7.27 -4.66 -13.31
N ILE A 26 -7.49 -5.96 -13.48
CA ILE A 26 -8.47 -6.53 -14.39
C ILE A 26 -9.12 -7.78 -13.80
N CYS A 27 -10.40 -7.98 -14.06
CA CYS A 27 -11.05 -9.25 -13.79
C CYS A 27 -10.67 -10.28 -14.86
N PHE A 28 -9.93 -11.33 -14.48
CA PHE A 28 -9.55 -12.40 -15.40
C PHE A 28 -10.72 -13.25 -15.91
N SER A 29 -11.92 -13.09 -15.34
CA SER A 29 -13.11 -13.82 -15.79
C SER A 29 -13.91 -13.12 -16.89
N CYS A 30 -14.01 -11.79 -16.86
CA CYS A 30 -14.83 -11.02 -17.82
C CYS A 30 -14.10 -9.86 -18.48
N GLY A 31 -12.84 -9.60 -18.14
CA GLY A 31 -12.03 -8.52 -18.70
C GLY A 31 -12.36 -7.13 -18.15
N PHE A 32 -13.18 -7.02 -17.09
CA PHE A 32 -13.54 -5.73 -16.52
C PHE A 32 -12.33 -5.05 -15.85
N ILE A 33 -12.04 -3.80 -16.23
CA ILE A 33 -10.96 -3.01 -15.65
C ILE A 33 -11.40 -2.45 -14.29
N LEU A 34 -10.62 -2.71 -13.25
CA LEU A 34 -10.95 -2.38 -11.87
C LEU A 34 -10.06 -1.24 -11.38
N CYS A 35 -10.71 -0.19 -10.88
CA CYS A 35 -10.02 0.87 -10.17
C CYS A 35 -9.81 0.55 -8.68
N SER A 36 -9.08 1.41 -7.97
CA SER A 36 -8.73 1.30 -6.55
C SER A 36 -9.94 1.25 -5.60
N MET A 37 -11.10 1.74 -6.02
CA MET A 37 -12.34 1.62 -5.24
C MET A 37 -12.92 0.21 -5.24
N ASN A 38 -12.59 -0.61 -6.25
CA ASN A 38 -13.01 -2.00 -6.32
C ASN A 38 -12.02 -2.87 -5.53
N LEU A 39 -12.36 -3.17 -4.28
CA LEU A 39 -11.45 -3.84 -3.38
C LEU A 39 -11.26 -5.34 -3.75
N PRO A 40 -10.03 -5.86 -3.73
CA PRO A 40 -9.68 -7.19 -4.23
C PRO A 40 -10.29 -8.35 -3.43
N GLN A 41 -10.74 -8.11 -2.20
CA GLN A 41 -11.40 -9.13 -1.37
C GLN A 41 -12.81 -9.49 -1.87
N TYR A 42 -13.47 -8.55 -2.56
CA TYR A 42 -14.84 -8.70 -3.07
C TYR A 42 -14.86 -9.30 -4.48
N SER A 43 -16.04 -9.77 -4.88
CA SER A 43 -16.31 -10.24 -6.23
C SER A 43 -16.32 -9.10 -7.25
N CYS A 44 -16.08 -9.44 -8.51
CA CYS A 44 -16.20 -8.51 -9.61
C CYS A 44 -17.61 -7.86 -9.65
N PRO A 45 -17.72 -6.52 -9.75
CA PRO A 45 -19.02 -5.85 -9.80
C PRO A 45 -19.79 -6.13 -11.10
N SER A 46 -19.10 -6.55 -12.16
CA SER A 46 -19.70 -6.84 -13.47
C SER A 46 -20.19 -8.28 -13.62
N CYS A 47 -19.39 -9.28 -13.24
CA CYS A 47 -19.73 -10.70 -13.45
C CYS A 47 -19.93 -11.49 -12.15
N PHE A 48 -19.76 -10.87 -10.98
CA PHE A 48 -19.90 -11.47 -9.65
C PHE A 48 -19.02 -12.69 -9.37
N LYS A 49 -18.05 -12.97 -10.23
CA LYS A 49 -17.03 -13.98 -9.98
C LYS A 49 -15.95 -13.44 -9.04
N PRO A 50 -15.33 -14.30 -8.21
CA PRO A 50 -14.21 -13.90 -7.37
C PRO A 50 -13.05 -13.40 -8.24
N LEU A 51 -12.41 -12.32 -7.81
CA LEU A 51 -11.28 -11.71 -8.53
C LEU A 51 -10.01 -12.56 -8.47
N TRP A 52 -9.90 -13.40 -7.44
CA TRP A 52 -8.75 -14.24 -7.17
C TRP A 52 -9.17 -15.69 -6.93
N THR A 53 -8.29 -16.62 -7.30
CA THR A 53 -8.29 -17.96 -6.70
C THR A 53 -7.76 -17.89 -5.27
N ASP A 54 -8.05 -18.90 -4.46
CA ASP A 54 -7.58 -18.93 -3.07
C ASP A 54 -6.04 -18.92 -2.98
N ALA A 55 -5.35 -19.59 -3.91
CA ALA A 55 -3.89 -19.60 -3.98
C ALA A 55 -3.29 -18.25 -4.37
N GLN A 56 -3.93 -17.53 -5.31
CA GLN A 56 -3.51 -16.17 -5.66
C GLN A 56 -3.73 -15.21 -4.50
N ARG A 57 -4.87 -15.34 -3.81
CA ARG A 57 -5.18 -14.55 -2.62
C ARG A 57 -4.13 -14.76 -1.52
N SER A 58 -3.77 -16.01 -1.22
CA SER A 58 -2.71 -16.27 -0.23
C SER A 58 -1.37 -15.68 -0.64
N GLY A 59 -1.01 -15.77 -1.93
CA GLY A 59 0.23 -15.19 -2.45
C GLY A 59 0.30 -13.68 -2.28
N ILE A 60 -0.79 -12.96 -2.61
CA ILE A 60 -0.90 -11.51 -2.44
C ILE A 60 -0.85 -11.12 -0.95
N ILE A 61 -1.52 -11.88 -0.07
CA ILE A 61 -1.46 -11.63 1.38
C ILE A 61 -0.02 -11.73 1.86
N SER A 62 0.70 -12.81 1.52
CA SER A 62 2.10 -12.97 1.90
C SER A 62 3.02 -11.88 1.33
N GLN A 63 2.74 -11.40 0.12
CA GLN A 63 3.46 -10.25 -0.46
C GLN A 63 3.22 -8.98 0.38
N ILE A 64 1.96 -8.65 0.68
CA ILE A 64 1.59 -7.47 1.46
C ILE A 64 2.19 -7.54 2.88
N ASP A 65 2.16 -8.71 3.53
CA ASP A 65 2.77 -8.90 4.84
C ASP A 65 4.30 -8.66 4.80
N GLY A 66 4.96 -9.10 3.72
CA GLY A 66 6.38 -8.82 3.48
C GLY A 66 6.68 -7.33 3.26
N GLU A 67 5.87 -6.65 2.46
CA GLU A 67 5.97 -5.20 2.22
C GLU A 67 5.73 -4.39 3.51
N LEU A 68 4.77 -4.81 4.33
CA LEU A 68 4.49 -4.22 5.63
C LEU A 68 5.68 -4.39 6.59
N ALA A 69 6.23 -5.60 6.69
CA ALA A 69 7.39 -5.88 7.54
C ALA A 69 8.62 -5.05 7.10
N ALA A 70 8.87 -4.94 5.80
CA ALA A 70 9.95 -4.13 5.26
C ALA A 70 9.76 -2.62 5.54
N SER A 71 8.53 -2.13 5.41
CA SER A 71 8.19 -0.73 5.70
C SER A 71 8.39 -0.40 7.17
N LEU A 72 7.91 -1.26 8.08
CA LEU A 72 8.11 -1.09 9.51
C LEU A 72 9.59 -1.12 9.92
N ALA A 73 10.38 -2.05 9.36
CA ALA A 73 11.81 -2.11 9.62
C ALA A 73 12.54 -0.82 9.21
N LYS A 74 12.14 -0.24 8.07
CA LYS A 74 12.67 1.04 7.60
C LYS A 74 12.29 2.19 8.53
N GLU A 75 11.01 2.29 8.91
CA GLU A 75 10.53 3.35 9.81
C GLU A 75 11.24 3.32 11.17
N ILE A 76 11.47 2.14 11.73
CA ILE A 76 12.22 1.96 12.98
C ILE A 76 13.68 2.43 12.80
N ALA A 77 14.35 1.99 11.74
CA ALA A 77 15.75 2.38 11.49
C ALA A 77 15.90 3.89 11.26
N ASP A 78 14.94 4.52 10.57
CA ASP A 78 14.94 5.96 10.36
C ASP A 78 14.67 6.73 11.67
N ALA A 79 13.81 6.20 12.55
CA ALA A 79 13.57 6.77 13.89
C ALA A 79 14.81 6.69 14.79
N GLU A 80 15.53 5.55 14.80
CA GLU A 80 16.78 5.39 15.54
C GLU A 80 17.87 6.34 15.05
N ARG A 81 17.99 6.49 13.72
CA ARG A 81 18.95 7.42 13.11
C ARG A 81 18.65 8.87 13.51
N ALA A 82 17.39 9.28 13.43
CA ALA A 82 16.97 10.62 13.82
C ALA A 82 17.22 10.90 15.32
N ALA A 83 16.98 9.90 16.19
CA ALA A 83 17.25 10.03 17.62
C ALA A 83 18.76 10.20 17.92
N GLU A 84 19.62 9.44 17.22
CA GLU A 84 21.07 9.54 17.37
C GLU A 84 21.61 10.87 16.84
N GLU A 85 21.11 11.33 15.69
CA GLU A 85 21.45 12.65 15.14
C GLU A 85 21.05 13.79 16.09
N ALA A 86 19.85 13.70 16.70
CA ALA A 86 19.41 14.67 17.70
C ALA A 86 20.30 14.68 18.95
N ARG A 87 20.74 13.51 19.44
CA ARG A 87 21.69 13.40 20.56
C ARG A 87 23.04 14.03 20.22
N LYS A 88 23.58 13.74 19.03
CA LYS A 88 24.83 14.34 18.54
C LYS A 88 24.73 15.85 18.42
N ALA A 89 23.62 16.37 17.90
CA ALA A 89 23.37 17.80 17.79
C ALA A 89 23.26 18.49 19.16
N ALA A 90 22.58 17.87 20.13
CA ALA A 90 22.46 18.41 21.50
C ALA A 90 23.81 18.42 22.25
N GLY A 91 24.67 17.43 21.99
CA GLY A 91 26.04 17.37 22.54
C GLY A 91 27.07 18.20 21.76
N ALA A 92 26.72 18.75 20.60
CA ALA A 92 27.61 19.57 19.81
C ALA A 92 27.77 20.95 20.45
N PHE A 93 29.00 21.30 20.82
CA PHE A 93 29.32 22.66 21.25
C PHE A 93 29.02 23.64 20.10
N PRO A 94 28.32 24.77 20.34
CA PRO A 94 28.04 25.74 19.29
C PRO A 94 29.36 26.22 18.67
N VAL A 95 29.54 25.98 17.37
CA VAL A 95 30.70 26.51 16.65
C VAL A 95 30.50 28.01 16.51
N LEU A 96 31.11 28.79 17.41
CA LEU A 96 31.17 30.25 17.26
C LEU A 96 31.97 30.52 15.98
N SER A 97 31.25 30.80 14.88
CA SER A 97 31.86 31.35 13.67
C SER A 97 32.28 32.78 13.99
N GLY A 98 33.43 32.92 14.63
CA GLY A 98 34.08 34.20 14.86
C GLY A 98 34.55 34.76 13.54
N THR A 99 33.73 35.59 12.90
CA THR A 99 34.24 36.58 11.95
C THR A 99 34.50 37.86 12.74
N ILE A 100 35.75 37.98 13.20
CA ILE A 100 36.35 39.27 13.54
C ILE A 100 37.14 39.66 12.29
N VAL A 101 36.57 40.50 11.42
CA VAL A 101 37.25 41.63 10.76
C VAL A 101 36.20 42.66 10.37
#